data_AF-A1C4C3-F1
#
_entry.id   AF-A1C4C3-F1
#
_cell.length_a   1.000
_cell.length_b   1.000
_cell.length_c   1.000
_cell.angle_alpha   90.00
_cell.angle_beta   90.00
_cell.angle_gamma   90.00
#
_symmetry.space_group_name_H-M   'P 1'
#
loop_
_entity.id
_entity.type
_entity.pdbx_description
1 polymer ?
#
loop_
_entity_poly.entity_id
_entity_poly.type
_entity_poly.pdbx_seq_one_letter_code
_entity_poly.pdbx_strand_id
1 'polypeptide(L)'
;MLKTRRLLRREITYASAKEEEGNILHQLEYHDKQTRFFTHLYNNRDWIKTIVAHHLNLSSPAVCRVSEVEDWLYGSFNVCIPVILSNSDGKRVLVRFPLPYRVGDDFMPGNGDEKVKCEAGTYAWLEKNCPDVPIPQLYGFALSTGETKTFRSCASGYNLFSVGFAHG
;
A
#
# COMPACT_ATOMS: atom_id res chain seq x y z
N MET A 1 -19.00 -15.55 -31.00
CA MET A 1 -17.92 -14.92 -30.20
C MET A 1 -17.75 -15.69 -28.91
N LEU A 2 -16.51 -16.00 -28.51
CA LEU A 2 -16.23 -16.59 -27.21
C LEU A 2 -16.46 -15.54 -26.12
N LYS A 3 -17.24 -15.86 -25.08
CA LYS A 3 -17.51 -14.95 -23.95
C LYS A 3 -16.26 -14.87 -23.08
N THR A 4 -15.68 -13.67 -22.96
CA THR A 4 -14.54 -13.41 -22.08
C THR A 4 -14.98 -12.85 -20.74
N ARG A 5 -14.09 -12.98 -19.75
CA ARG A 5 -14.19 -12.40 -18.41
C ARG A 5 -12.89 -11.70 -18.07
N ARG A 6 -12.95 -10.65 -17.24
CA ARG A 6 -11.80 -9.81 -16.90
C ARG A 6 -11.15 -10.29 -15.60
N LEU A 7 -9.84 -10.53 -15.65
CA LEU A 7 -8.97 -10.65 -14.48
C LEU A 7 -8.17 -9.33 -14.33
N LEU A 8 -7.37 -9.21 -13.26
CA LEU A 8 -6.58 -7.99 -13.00
C LEU A 8 -5.66 -7.59 -14.16
N ARG A 9 -5.02 -8.56 -14.83
CA ARG A 9 -3.95 -8.30 -15.82
C ARG A 9 -4.29 -8.74 -17.25
N ARG A 10 -5.40 -9.45 -17.44
CA ARG A 10 -5.80 -9.99 -18.75
C ARG A 10 -7.28 -10.37 -18.75
N GLU A 11 -7.77 -10.69 -19.93
CA GLU A 11 -9.04 -11.40 -20.09
C GLU A 11 -8.82 -12.91 -20.13
N ILE A 12 -9.87 -13.66 -19.81
CA ILE A 12 -9.86 -15.13 -19.81
C ILE A 12 -11.15 -15.69 -20.40
N THR A 13 -11.05 -16.79 -21.14
CA THR A 13 -12.17 -17.59 -21.63
C THR A 13 -12.39 -18.81 -20.73
N TYR A 14 -13.58 -19.41 -20.78
CA TYR A 14 -13.84 -20.65 -20.04
C TYR A 14 -12.87 -21.79 -20.43
N ALA A 15 -12.57 -21.95 -21.72
CA ALA A 15 -11.64 -22.99 -22.19
C ALA A 15 -10.23 -22.80 -21.60
N SER A 16 -9.70 -21.57 -21.60
CA SER A 16 -8.41 -21.28 -20.96
C SER A 16 -8.44 -21.48 -19.45
N ALA A 17 -9.55 -21.10 -18.80
CA ALA A 17 -9.68 -21.21 -17.34
C ALA A 17 -9.67 -22.65 -16.84
N LYS A 18 -10.12 -23.63 -17.65
CA LYS A 18 -10.10 -25.05 -17.28
C LYS A 18 -8.69 -25.63 -17.20
N GLU A 19 -7.76 -25.06 -17.96
CA GLU A 19 -6.36 -25.51 -18.02
C GLU A 19 -5.47 -24.83 -16.98
N GLU A 20 -6.03 -23.93 -16.15
CA GLU A 20 -5.29 -23.20 -15.13
C GLU A 20 -5.56 -23.75 -13.73
N GLU A 21 -4.48 -24.01 -12.97
CA GLU A 21 -4.57 -24.51 -11.59
C GLU A 21 -5.08 -23.46 -10.58
N GLY A 22 -5.06 -22.18 -10.96
CA GLY A 22 -5.48 -21.09 -10.08
C GLY A 22 -6.99 -21.07 -9.82
N ASN A 23 -7.40 -20.56 -8.66
CA ASN A 23 -8.81 -20.31 -8.38
C ASN A 23 -9.34 -19.12 -9.20
N ILE A 24 -9.67 -19.37 -10.47
CA ILE A 24 -10.15 -18.34 -11.41
C ILE A 24 -11.42 -17.67 -10.91
N LEU A 25 -12.33 -18.41 -10.26
CA LEU A 25 -13.56 -17.84 -9.72
C LEU A 25 -13.27 -16.74 -8.70
N HIS A 26 -12.33 -16.98 -7.79
CA HIS A 26 -11.91 -15.98 -6.82
C HIS A 26 -11.15 -14.81 -7.48
N GLN A 27 -10.31 -15.08 -8.48
CA GLN A 27 -9.57 -14.04 -9.19
C GLN A 27 -10.47 -13.08 -10.00
N LEU A 28 -11.64 -13.54 -10.44
CA LEU A 28 -12.62 -12.71 -11.14
C LEU A 28 -13.18 -11.59 -10.26
N GLU A 29 -13.20 -11.77 -8.93
CA GLU A 29 -13.65 -10.74 -7.98
C GLU A 29 -12.63 -9.62 -7.81
N TYR A 30 -11.36 -9.86 -8.13
CA TYR A 30 -10.29 -8.91 -7.83
C TYR A 30 -10.40 -7.60 -8.59
N HIS A 31 -10.94 -7.60 -9.80
CA HIS A 31 -11.07 -6.37 -10.59
C HIS A 31 -12.02 -5.37 -9.91
N ASP A 32 -13.18 -5.83 -9.45
CA ASP A 32 -14.15 -5.00 -8.73
C ASP A 32 -13.60 -4.58 -7.36
N LYS A 33 -12.98 -5.51 -6.62
CA LYS A 33 -12.35 -5.22 -5.31
C LYS A 33 -11.22 -4.20 -5.43
N GLN A 34 -10.38 -4.31 -6.46
CA GLN A 34 -9.33 -3.32 -6.74
C GLN A 34 -9.94 -1.95 -7.03
N THR A 35 -10.94 -1.88 -7.90
CA THR A 35 -11.59 -0.62 -8.28
C THR A 35 -12.20 0.08 -7.06
N ARG A 36 -12.89 -0.67 -6.20
CA ARG A 36 -13.46 -0.15 -4.94
C ARG A 36 -12.38 0.37 -4.00
N PHE A 37 -11.31 -0.40 -3.80
CA PHE A 37 -10.23 -0.02 -2.89
C PHE A 37 -9.42 1.19 -3.38
N PHE A 38 -9.12 1.26 -4.68
CA PHE A 38 -8.42 2.42 -5.25
C PHE A 38 -9.29 3.68 -5.20
N THR A 39 -10.60 3.56 -5.45
CA THR A 39 -11.55 4.66 -5.26
C THR A 39 -11.59 5.12 -3.81
N HIS A 40 -11.59 4.19 -2.85
CA HIS A 40 -11.55 4.51 -1.43
C HIS A 40 -10.26 5.27 -1.06
N LEU A 41 -9.09 4.79 -1.48
CA LEU A 41 -7.82 5.48 -1.29
C LEU A 41 -7.82 6.89 -1.91
N TYR A 42 -8.40 7.02 -3.10
CA TYR A 42 -8.49 8.29 -3.79
C TYR A 42 -9.37 9.25 -2.99
N ASN A 43 -10.56 8.83 -2.56
CA ASN A 43 -11.45 9.69 -1.78
C ASN A 43 -10.86 10.09 -0.41
N ASN A 44 -9.87 9.36 0.10
CA ASN A 44 -9.22 9.59 1.39
C ASN A 44 -7.81 10.20 1.28
N ARG A 45 -7.46 10.89 0.17
CA ARG A 45 -6.13 11.51 -0.01
C ARG A 45 -5.77 12.52 1.08
N ASP A 46 -6.72 13.27 1.62
CA ASP A 46 -6.43 14.25 2.69
C ASP A 46 -6.07 13.56 4.02
N TRP A 47 -6.64 12.38 4.28
CA TRP A 47 -6.22 11.54 5.39
C TRP A 47 -4.79 11.02 5.19
N ILE A 48 -4.43 10.60 3.97
CA ILE A 48 -3.05 10.20 3.63
C ILE A 48 -2.07 11.35 3.90
N LYS A 49 -2.40 12.59 3.49
CA LYS A 49 -1.58 13.78 3.78
C LYS A 49 -1.39 13.98 5.28
N THR A 50 -2.46 13.83 6.05
CA THR A 50 -2.46 14.02 7.51
C THR A 50 -1.54 13.02 8.19
N ILE A 51 -1.61 11.75 7.81
CA ILE A 51 -0.74 10.71 8.35
C ILE A 51 0.73 10.95 7.96
N VAL A 52 1.01 11.27 6.70
CA VAL A 52 2.37 11.58 6.27
C VAL A 52 2.94 12.77 7.05
N ALA A 53 2.16 13.84 7.21
CA ALA A 53 2.58 15.00 7.98
C ALA A 53 2.86 14.66 9.45
N HIS A 54 2.00 13.83 10.07
CA HIS A 54 2.21 13.35 11.43
C HIS A 54 3.52 12.57 11.58
N HIS A 55 3.75 11.55 10.75
CA HIS A 55 4.95 10.70 10.86
C HIS A 55 6.25 11.41 10.49
N LEU A 56 6.19 12.42 9.62
CA LEU A 56 7.35 13.23 9.24
C LEU A 56 7.52 14.48 10.11
N ASN A 57 6.66 14.70 11.12
CA ASN A 57 6.64 15.88 11.97
C ASN A 57 6.61 17.20 11.16
N LEU A 58 5.76 17.25 10.13
CA LEU A 58 5.58 18.44 9.30
C LEU A 58 4.60 19.40 9.96
N SER A 59 4.80 20.70 9.75
CA SER A 59 3.98 21.75 10.35
C SER A 59 2.52 21.75 9.88
N SER A 60 2.22 21.21 8.70
CA SER A 60 0.87 21.14 8.15
C SER A 60 0.74 20.06 7.07
N PRO A 61 -0.40 19.33 7.00
CA PRO A 61 -0.71 18.44 5.89
C PRO A 61 -0.78 19.13 4.51
N ALA A 62 -0.95 20.45 4.48
CA ALA A 62 -1.01 21.22 3.24
C ALA A 62 0.30 21.18 2.43
N VAL A 63 1.43 20.86 3.06
CA VAL A 63 2.72 20.71 2.37
C VAL A 63 2.88 19.35 1.69
N CYS A 64 1.94 18.42 1.92
CA CYS A 64 1.93 17.09 1.32
C CYS A 64 1.03 17.08 0.08
N ARG A 65 1.58 16.70 -1.07
CA ARG A 65 0.84 16.46 -2.31
C ARG A 65 0.85 14.99 -2.65
N VAL A 66 -0.31 14.33 -2.51
CA VAL A 66 -0.50 12.95 -2.97
C VAL A 66 -0.51 12.95 -4.50
N SER A 67 0.17 11.99 -5.13
CA SER A 67 0.19 11.87 -6.59
C SER A 67 -1.16 11.40 -7.16
N GLU A 68 -1.34 11.61 -8.46
CA GLU A 68 -2.51 11.10 -9.18
C GLU A 68 -2.48 9.57 -9.27
N VAL A 69 -3.64 8.95 -9.54
CA VAL A 69 -3.83 7.49 -9.49
C VAL A 69 -2.97 6.79 -10.54
N GLU A 70 -2.72 7.45 -11.67
CA GLU A 70 -1.87 6.97 -12.76
C GLU A 70 -0.41 6.77 -12.32
N ASP A 71 0.03 7.53 -11.31
CA ASP A 71 1.38 7.46 -10.75
C ASP A 71 1.49 6.45 -9.57
N TRP A 72 0.38 5.83 -9.16
CA TRP A 72 0.39 4.87 -8.06
C TRP A 72 1.06 3.57 -8.49
N LEU A 73 2.00 3.10 -7.68
CA LEU A 73 2.74 1.88 -7.95
C LEU A 73 2.05 0.72 -7.23
N TYR A 74 1.54 -0.26 -7.96
CA TYR A 74 0.89 -1.41 -7.33
C TYR A 74 1.42 -2.73 -7.85
N GLY A 75 1.60 -3.67 -6.92
CA GLY A 75 2.04 -5.02 -7.19
C GLY A 75 0.95 -6.03 -6.86
N SER A 76 1.37 -7.26 -6.58
CA SER A 76 0.45 -8.35 -6.25
C SER A 76 -0.17 -8.24 -4.86
N PHE A 77 0.45 -7.51 -3.92
CA PHE A 77 0.01 -7.48 -2.52
C PHE A 77 -0.06 -6.10 -1.89
N ASN A 78 0.51 -5.09 -2.54
CA ASN A 78 0.58 -3.73 -2.01
C ASN A 78 0.29 -2.72 -3.12
N VAL A 79 -0.30 -1.60 -2.75
CA VAL A 79 -0.27 -0.34 -3.51
C VAL A 79 0.61 0.65 -2.75
N CYS A 80 1.45 1.37 -3.48
CA CYS A 80 2.35 2.41 -2.97
C CYS A 80 1.94 3.73 -3.61
N ILE A 81 1.60 4.70 -2.76
CA ILE A 81 1.13 6.01 -3.14
C ILE A 81 2.26 7.02 -2.89
N PRO A 82 2.85 7.60 -3.96
CA PRO A 82 3.77 8.71 -3.83
C PRO A 82 3.13 9.95 -3.18
N VAL A 83 3.85 10.53 -2.21
CA VAL A 83 3.52 11.81 -1.61
C VAL A 83 4.73 12.72 -1.71
N ILE A 84 4.55 13.86 -2.37
CA ILE A 84 5.57 14.86 -2.65
C ILE A 84 5.48 15.95 -1.58
N LEU A 85 6.63 16.34 -1.04
CA LEU A 85 6.74 17.36 0.00
C LEU A 85 7.15 18.70 -0.63
N SER A 86 6.25 19.68 -0.60
CA SER A 86 6.44 20.97 -1.27
C SER A 86 7.63 21.78 -0.72
N ASN A 87 7.90 21.67 0.58
CA ASN A 87 8.92 22.47 1.28
C ASN A 87 10.28 21.77 1.37
N SER A 88 10.54 20.75 0.55
CA SER A 88 11.65 19.83 0.77
C SER A 88 12.42 19.50 -0.51
N ASP A 89 12.57 20.46 -1.42
CA ASP A 89 13.28 20.29 -2.71
C ASP A 89 12.77 19.08 -3.53
N GLY A 90 11.46 18.84 -3.50
CA GLY A 90 10.84 17.73 -4.24
C GLY A 90 11.07 16.34 -3.62
N LYS A 91 11.49 16.26 -2.34
CA LYS A 91 11.54 14.99 -1.61
C LYS A 91 10.18 14.29 -1.66
N ARG A 92 10.25 12.97 -1.85
CA ARG A 92 9.12 12.07 -2.00
C ARG A 92 9.17 11.00 -0.93
N VAL A 93 8.01 10.67 -0.38
CA VAL A 93 7.81 9.46 0.42
C VAL A 93 6.77 8.57 -0.27
N LEU A 94 6.80 7.28 0.04
CA LEU A 94 5.83 6.30 -0.42
C LEU A 94 4.99 5.82 0.76
N VAL A 95 3.67 5.94 0.64
CA VAL A 95 2.72 5.33 1.57
C VAL A 95 2.28 3.99 0.99
N ARG A 96 2.52 2.89 1.70
CA ARG A 96 2.19 1.53 1.28
C ARG A 96 0.96 1.04 2.01
N PHE A 97 0.03 0.49 1.25
CA PHE A 97 -1.13 -0.19 1.78
C PHE A 97 -1.12 -1.65 1.30
N PRO A 98 -1.34 -2.62 2.20
CA PRO A 98 -1.77 -3.96 1.81
C PRO A 98 -3.00 -3.88 0.91
N LEU A 99 -3.10 -4.79 -0.05
CA LEU A 99 -4.31 -5.01 -0.84
C LEU A 99 -5.21 -6.00 -0.10
N PRO A 100 -6.33 -5.58 0.53
CA PRO A 100 -7.12 -6.44 1.41
C PRO A 100 -7.62 -7.72 0.70
N TYR A 101 -8.02 -7.56 -0.57
CA TYR A 101 -8.46 -8.64 -1.45
C TYR A 101 -7.35 -9.61 -1.88
N ARG A 102 -6.09 -9.35 -1.53
CA ARG A 102 -4.93 -10.21 -1.83
C ARG A 102 -4.34 -10.86 -0.58
N VAL A 103 -4.62 -10.32 0.60
CA VAL A 103 -4.17 -10.86 1.88
C VAL A 103 -5.26 -11.66 2.60
N GLY A 104 -6.46 -11.73 2.01
CA GLY A 104 -7.58 -12.48 2.57
C GLY A 104 -8.15 -11.84 3.83
N ASP A 105 -8.04 -10.52 3.96
CA ASP A 105 -8.49 -9.78 5.15
C ASP A 105 -10.00 -9.91 5.36
N ASP A 106 -10.78 -9.93 4.26
CA ASP A 106 -12.23 -10.17 4.31
C ASP A 106 -12.59 -11.55 4.90
N PHE A 107 -11.70 -12.54 4.74
CA PHE A 107 -11.91 -13.91 5.23
C PHE A 107 -11.38 -14.08 6.65
N MET A 108 -10.21 -13.49 6.93
CA MET A 108 -9.56 -13.48 8.24
C MET A 108 -9.12 -12.05 8.58
N PRO A 109 -9.96 -11.28 9.29
CA PRO A 109 -9.65 -9.90 9.65
C PRO A 109 -8.36 -9.81 10.45
N GLY A 110 -7.52 -8.83 10.10
CA GLY A 110 -6.22 -8.61 10.75
C GLY A 110 -5.03 -9.16 9.98
N ASN A 111 -5.25 -9.89 8.89
CA ASN A 111 -4.18 -10.31 7.98
C ASN A 111 -3.43 -9.10 7.38
N GLY A 112 -4.14 -8.00 7.11
CA GLY A 112 -3.55 -6.74 6.67
C GLY A 112 -2.57 -6.17 7.71
N ASP A 113 -2.97 -6.14 8.98
CA ASP A 113 -2.15 -5.65 10.08
C ASP A 113 -0.96 -6.57 10.36
N GLU A 114 -1.17 -7.88 10.33
CA GLU A 114 -0.10 -8.86 10.51
C GLU A 114 0.97 -8.71 9.42
N LYS A 115 0.54 -8.48 8.17
CA LYS A 115 1.46 -8.17 7.07
C LYS A 115 2.27 -6.90 7.34
N VAL A 116 1.64 -5.83 7.82
CA VAL A 116 2.32 -4.57 8.12
C VAL A 116 3.34 -4.74 9.25
N LYS A 117 2.97 -5.47 10.32
CA LYS A 117 3.88 -5.79 11.43
C LYS A 117 5.08 -6.62 10.95
N CYS A 118 4.84 -7.64 10.12
CA CYS A 118 5.90 -8.46 9.55
C CYS A 118 6.87 -7.63 8.69
N GLU A 119 6.35 -6.74 7.83
CA GLU A 119 7.17 -5.86 7.01
C GLU A 119 7.98 -4.90 7.91
N ALA A 120 7.36 -4.26 8.90
CA ALA A 120 8.03 -3.38 9.84
C ALA A 120 9.13 -4.09 10.64
N GLY A 121 8.86 -5.31 11.13
CA GLY A 121 9.85 -6.14 11.81
C GLY A 121 11.02 -6.52 10.91
N THR A 122 10.77 -6.80 9.63
CA THR A 122 11.81 -7.09 8.64
C THR A 122 12.70 -5.88 8.40
N TYR A 123 12.13 -4.68 8.23
CA TYR A 123 12.90 -3.45 8.10
C TYR A 123 13.76 -3.19 9.34
N ALA A 124 13.20 -3.30 10.55
CA ALA A 124 13.93 -3.11 11.80
C ALA A 124 15.09 -4.11 11.95
N TRP A 125 14.87 -5.38 11.56
CA TRP A 125 15.91 -6.40 11.60
C TRP A 125 17.03 -6.11 10.58
N LEU A 126 16.68 -5.75 9.34
CA LEU A 126 17.67 -5.44 8.31
C LEU A 126 18.49 -4.19 8.64
N GLU A 127 17.86 -3.12 9.13
CA GLU A 127 18.58 -1.91 9.55
C GLU A 127 19.59 -2.20 10.68
N LYS A 128 19.25 -3.12 11.60
CA LYS A 128 20.12 -3.49 12.71
C LYS A 128 21.26 -4.45 12.30
N ASN A 129 20.96 -5.44 11.46
CA ASN A 129 21.88 -6.56 11.20
C ASN A 129 22.58 -6.47 9.85
N CYS A 130 22.11 -5.63 8.93
CA CYS A 130 22.64 -5.50 7.58
C CYS A 130 22.76 -4.02 7.17
N PRO A 131 23.47 -3.17 7.94
CA PRO A 131 23.51 -1.72 7.70
C PRO A 131 24.14 -1.34 6.35
N ASP A 132 24.98 -2.20 5.77
CA ASP A 132 25.63 -1.97 4.49
C ASP A 132 24.75 -2.32 3.28
N VAL A 133 23.60 -2.98 3.50
CA VAL A 133 22.66 -3.30 2.43
C VAL A 133 21.78 -2.08 2.17
N PRO A 134 21.80 -1.52 0.94
CA PRO A 134 20.99 -0.36 0.63
C PRO A 134 19.51 -0.77 0.54
N ILE A 135 18.75 -0.46 1.59
CA ILE A 135 17.30 -0.64 1.64
C ILE A 135 16.60 0.72 1.80
N PRO A 136 15.33 0.85 1.36
CA PRO A 136 14.52 2.02 1.68
C PRO A 136 14.41 2.21 3.20
N GLN A 137 14.36 3.47 3.66
CA GLN A 137 14.17 3.75 5.09
C GLN A 137 12.68 3.67 5.44
N LEU A 138 12.36 2.99 6.55
CA LEU A 138 11.01 2.95 7.11
C LEU A 138 10.82 4.06 8.14
N TYR A 139 9.93 5.03 7.87
CA TYR A 139 9.65 6.13 8.80
C TYR A 139 8.76 5.72 9.96
N GLY A 140 7.86 4.79 9.69
CA GLY A 140 6.86 4.37 10.64
C GLY A 140 5.85 3.42 10.02
N PHE A 141 4.93 2.98 10.85
CA PHE A 141 3.76 2.26 10.40
C PHE A 141 2.51 2.65 11.18
N ALA A 142 1.36 2.30 10.62
CA ALA A 142 0.07 2.40 11.27
C ALA A 142 -0.71 1.08 11.09
N LEU A 143 -1.62 0.77 12.00
CA LEU A 143 -2.47 -0.43 11.97
C LEU A 143 -3.95 -0.06 11.90
N SER A 144 -4.79 -1.03 11.56
CA SER A 144 -6.25 -0.92 11.52
C SER A 144 -6.86 -0.45 12.84
N THR A 145 -6.20 -0.74 13.95
CA THR A 145 -6.61 -0.37 15.31
C THR A 145 -6.41 1.12 15.64
N GLY A 146 -5.76 1.87 14.75
CA GLY A 146 -5.30 3.24 15.01
C GLY A 146 -3.95 3.31 15.74
N GLU A 147 -3.34 2.16 16.07
CA GLU A 147 -1.97 2.13 16.60
C GLU A 147 -1.00 2.67 15.54
N THR A 148 -0.12 3.58 15.95
CA THR A 148 0.90 4.15 15.08
C THR A 148 2.26 4.16 15.76
N LYS A 149 3.32 3.96 14.96
CA LYS A 149 4.70 4.04 15.43
C LYS A 149 5.54 4.84 14.44
N THR A 150 6.30 5.79 14.95
CA THR A 150 7.32 6.53 14.19
C THR A 150 8.70 6.07 14.65
N PHE A 151 9.56 5.71 13.71
CA PHE A 151 10.94 5.29 13.96
C PHE A 151 11.96 6.40 13.67
N ARG A 152 11.67 7.26 12.68
CA ARG A 152 12.59 8.31 12.23
C ARG A 152 11.83 9.63 12.07
N SER A 153 12.41 10.71 12.57
CA SER A 153 11.97 12.09 12.29
C SER A 153 12.92 12.71 11.26
N CYS A 154 12.39 13.25 10.17
CA CYS A 154 13.06 13.97 9.07
C CYS A 154 13.37 13.16 7.80
N ALA A 155 12.88 13.64 6.65
CA ALA A 155 12.98 12.98 5.36
C ALA A 155 14.34 13.24 4.66
N SER A 156 15.06 12.18 4.30
CA SER A 156 16.20 12.21 3.36
C SER A 156 16.14 10.96 2.47
N GLY A 157 16.22 11.07 1.13
CA GLY A 157 16.29 9.91 0.21
C GLY A 157 14.96 9.37 -0.35
N TYR A 158 15.00 8.15 -0.93
CA TYR A 158 13.82 7.37 -1.36
C TYR A 158 13.25 6.59 -0.17
N ASN A 159 11.99 6.87 0.18
CA ASN A 159 11.50 6.73 1.56
C ASN A 159 10.17 5.99 1.64
N LEU A 160 9.95 5.24 2.72
CA LEU A 160 8.82 4.31 2.88
C LEU A 160 8.05 4.48 4.18
N PHE A 161 6.73 4.41 4.08
CA PHE A 161 5.80 4.42 5.20
C PHE A 161 4.70 3.38 4.94
N SER A 162 4.42 2.48 5.88
CA SER A 162 3.48 1.35 5.68
C SER A 162 2.25 1.46 6.56
N VAL A 163 1.05 1.25 6.03
CA VAL A 163 -0.21 1.50 6.72
C VAL A 163 -1.16 0.32 6.58
N GLY A 164 -1.60 -0.22 7.71
CA GLY A 164 -2.70 -1.17 7.86
C GLY A 164 -4.05 -0.43 7.81
N PHE A 165 -5.11 -1.13 7.44
CA PHE A 165 -6.40 -0.54 7.14
C PHE A 165 -7.44 -0.85 8.22
N ALA A 166 -8.07 0.18 8.78
CA ALA A 166 -9.30 0.01 9.55
C ALA A 166 -10.46 -0.30 8.58
N HIS A 167 -11.23 -1.35 8.87
CA HIS A 167 -12.49 -1.58 8.16
C HIS A 167 -13.47 -0.44 8.51
N GLY A 168 -13.82 0.36 7.51
CA GLY A 168 -14.95 1.29 7.54
C GLY A 168 -15.94 0.92 6.46
#